data_AF-A0A3D0G4A2-F1
#
_entry.id   AF-A0A3D0G4A2-F1
#
_cell.length_a   1.000
_cell.length_b   1.000
_cell.length_c   1.000
_cell.angle_alpha   90.00
_cell.angle_beta   90.00
_cell.angle_gamma   90.00
#
_symmetry.space_group_name_H-M   'P 1'
#
loop_
_entity.id
_entity.type
_entity.pdbx_description
1 polymer ?
#
loop_
_entity_poly.entity_id
_entity_poly.type
_entity_poly.pdbx_seq_one_letter_code
_entity_poly.pdbx_strand_id
1 'polypeptide(L)'
;MPGSYTILPAHGIVYVEYHGTATLADATSLMRQYVADPARMPGQRQLIDLSRIDDWEKDFVGLMQYQAQAVADVFAPHDGMMMVIFANTPPGVSLGQTFVQTWSAVDGALVSLQTTEAEALSVLGQTESQISELLDTGPADARVRRVTSSGDVGA
;
A
#
# COMPACT_ATOMS: atom_id res chain seq x y z
N MET A 1 6.69 15.43 -0.03
CA MET A 1 5.65 14.63 0.68
C MET A 1 5.58 13.30 -0.03
N PRO A 2 6.11 12.22 0.56
CA PRO A 2 6.49 11.04 -0.18
C PRO A 2 5.40 9.96 -0.22
N GLY A 3 4.12 10.24 0.05
CA GLY A 3 3.11 9.18 0.06
C GLY A 3 1.65 9.62 -0.16
N SER A 4 0.89 8.80 -0.89
CA SER A 4 -0.56 8.96 -1.05
C SER A 4 -1.26 7.63 -1.25
N TYR A 5 -2.57 7.57 -0.97
CA TYR A 5 -3.40 6.42 -1.35
C TYR A 5 -4.62 6.83 -2.17
N THR A 6 -5.14 5.86 -2.92
CA THR A 6 -6.35 5.94 -3.74
C THR A 6 -7.15 4.66 -3.56
N ILE A 7 -8.41 4.78 -3.15
CA ILE A 7 -9.34 3.65 -3.11
C ILE A 7 -9.98 3.49 -4.49
N LEU A 8 -9.96 2.26 -5.01
CA LEU A 8 -10.53 1.86 -6.30
C LEU A 8 -11.67 0.87 -6.06
N PRO A 9 -12.92 1.33 -5.78
CA PRO A 9 -14.00 0.45 -5.34
C PRO A 9 -14.38 -0.58 -6.39
N ALA A 10 -14.37 -0.21 -7.68
CA ALA A 10 -14.71 -1.10 -8.79
C ALA A 10 -13.78 -2.33 -8.86
N HIS A 11 -12.54 -2.17 -8.40
CA HIS A 11 -11.50 -3.19 -8.43
C HIS A 11 -11.32 -3.87 -7.06
N GLY A 12 -11.97 -3.38 -6.00
CA GLY A 12 -11.74 -3.85 -4.63
C GLY A 12 -10.29 -3.65 -4.17
N ILE A 13 -9.62 -2.62 -4.67
CA ILE A 13 -8.21 -2.33 -4.41
C ILE A 13 -8.07 -1.00 -3.67
N VAL A 14 -7.09 -0.92 -2.78
CA VAL A 14 -6.47 0.35 -2.36
C VAL A 14 -5.06 0.41 -2.95
N TYR A 15 -4.81 1.45 -3.73
CA TYR A 15 -3.50 1.77 -4.29
C TYR A 15 -2.79 2.75 -3.35
N VAL A 16 -1.57 2.43 -2.95
CA VAL A 16 -0.71 3.28 -2.12
C VAL A 16 0.58 3.50 -2.89
N GLU A 17 1.04 4.73 -3.02
CA GLU A 17 2.31 5.04 -3.68
C GLU A 17 3.20 5.86 -2.77
N TYR A 18 4.50 5.59 -2.84
CA TYR A 18 5.52 6.39 -2.17
C TYR A 18 6.58 6.92 -3.14
N HIS A 19 7.12 8.11 -2.85
CA HIS A 19 8.04 8.85 -3.73
C HIS A 19 9.18 9.50 -2.94
N GLY A 20 10.43 9.40 -3.36
CA GLY A 20 11.55 9.98 -2.62
C GLY A 20 11.89 9.18 -1.37
N THR A 21 12.12 9.83 -0.23
CA THR A 21 12.48 9.15 1.02
C THR A 21 11.23 8.76 1.81
N ALA A 22 10.93 7.47 1.95
CA ALA A 22 9.85 7.01 2.82
C ALA A 22 10.21 7.16 4.30
N THR A 23 9.35 7.85 5.05
CA THR A 23 9.51 8.04 6.49
C THR A 23 8.44 7.30 7.28
N LEU A 24 8.77 7.06 8.55
CA LEU A 24 7.86 6.52 9.54
C LEU A 24 6.57 7.36 9.68
N ALA A 25 6.74 8.68 9.64
CA ALA A 25 5.64 9.63 9.79
C ALA A 25 4.64 9.52 8.62
N ASP A 26 5.14 9.30 7.40
CA ASP A 26 4.30 9.15 6.22
C ASP A 26 3.43 7.89 6.28
N ALA A 27 4.04 6.74 6.58
CA ALA A 27 3.30 5.48 6.71
C ALA A 27 2.25 5.55 7.82
N THR A 28 2.60 6.13 8.98
CA THR A 28 1.67 6.31 10.10
C THR A 28 0.50 7.22 9.72
N SER A 29 0.79 8.34 9.04
CA SER A 29 -0.21 9.31 8.62
C SER A 29 -1.17 8.69 7.61
N LEU A 30 -0.66 8.00 6.59
CA LEU A 30 -1.49 7.32 5.58
C LEU A 30 -2.35 6.21 6.19
N MET A 31 -1.77 5.38 7.06
CA MET A 31 -2.53 4.31 7.72
C MET A 31 -3.68 4.87 8.57
N ARG A 32 -3.41 5.91 9.37
CA ARG A 32 -4.45 6.58 10.17
C ARG A 32 -5.57 7.14 9.29
N GLN A 33 -5.20 7.78 8.18
CA GLN A 33 -6.16 8.34 7.24
C GLN A 33 -6.99 7.25 6.54
N TYR A 34 -6.38 6.13 6.18
CA TYR A 34 -7.03 5.01 5.54
C TYR A 34 -7.99 4.26 6.48
N VAL A 35 -7.58 3.97 7.72
CA VAL A 35 -8.44 3.31 8.72
C VAL A 35 -9.71 4.13 9.00
N ALA A 36 -9.60 5.45 8.96
CA ALA A 36 -10.72 6.37 9.15
C ALA A 36 -11.53 6.64 7.87
N ASP A 37 -11.13 6.13 6.70
CA ASP A 37 -11.82 6.42 5.45
C ASP A 37 -13.11 5.58 5.32
N PRO A 38 -14.29 6.20 5.15
CA PRO A 38 -15.56 5.49 5.01
C PRO A 38 -15.70 4.69 3.70
N ALA A 39 -14.85 4.94 2.70
CA ALA A 39 -14.81 4.16 1.46
C ALA A 39 -14.01 2.85 1.61
N ARG A 40 -13.37 2.62 2.76
CA ARG A 40 -12.70 1.35 3.07
C ARG A 40 -13.71 0.21 3.12
N MET A 41 -13.37 -0.91 2.48
CA MET A 41 -14.21 -2.11 2.46
C MET A 41 -13.49 -3.31 3.09
N PRO A 42 -14.21 -4.24 3.75
CA PRO A 42 -13.63 -5.53 4.17
C PRO A 42 -13.07 -6.31 2.96
N GLY A 43 -11.97 -7.04 3.15
CA GLY A 43 -11.33 -7.82 2.09
C GLY A 43 -10.66 -7.01 0.98
N GLN A 44 -10.56 -5.69 1.12
CA GLN A 44 -9.93 -4.81 0.14
C GLN A 44 -8.44 -5.16 -0.03
N ARG A 45 -8.04 -5.49 -1.26
CA ARG A 45 -6.66 -5.84 -1.60
C ARG A 45 -5.79 -4.59 -1.64
N GLN A 46 -4.52 -4.72 -1.29
CA GLN A 46 -3.58 -3.61 -1.24
C GLN A 46 -2.55 -3.73 -2.37
N LEU A 47 -2.38 -2.64 -3.12
CA LEU A 47 -1.29 -2.47 -4.08
C LEU A 47 -0.38 -1.35 -3.57
N ILE A 48 0.86 -1.67 -3.22
CA ILE A 48 1.85 -0.70 -2.73
C ILE A 48 2.92 -0.48 -3.80
N ASP A 49 2.99 0.72 -4.35
CA ASP A 49 4.01 1.14 -5.30
C ASP A 49 5.19 1.82 -4.58
N LEU A 50 6.35 1.17 -4.63
CA LEU A 50 7.64 1.64 -4.12
C LEU A 50 8.63 1.93 -5.25
N SER A 51 8.20 1.93 -6.51
CA SER A 51 9.05 2.15 -7.70
C SER A 51 9.70 3.54 -7.73
N ARG A 52 9.17 4.49 -6.96
CA ARG A 52 9.65 5.87 -6.89
C ARG A 52 10.34 6.22 -5.58
N ILE A 53 10.65 5.21 -4.75
CA ILE A 53 11.45 5.39 -3.53
C ILE A 53 12.93 5.52 -3.89
N ASP A 54 13.55 6.56 -3.34
CA ASP A 54 14.99 6.80 -3.39
C ASP A 54 15.72 6.26 -2.14
N ASP A 55 15.07 6.34 -0.97
CA ASP A 55 15.61 5.88 0.32
C ASP A 55 14.50 5.66 1.35
N TRP A 56 14.82 5.07 2.51
CA TRP A 56 13.86 4.88 3.59
C TRP A 56 14.51 4.90 4.98
N GLU A 57 13.78 5.41 5.97
CA GLU A 57 14.26 5.47 7.36
C GLU A 57 14.42 4.08 7.98
N LYS A 58 15.55 3.78 8.62
CA LYS A 58 15.79 2.47 9.27
C LYS A 58 14.68 2.03 10.22
N ASP A 59 14.09 2.98 10.96
CA ASP A 59 13.05 2.72 11.95
C ASP A 59 11.67 2.42 11.33
N PHE A 60 11.54 2.60 10.00
CA PHE A 60 10.35 2.23 9.23
C PHE A 60 9.98 0.76 9.46
N VAL A 61 10.98 -0.13 9.54
CA VAL A 61 10.81 -1.58 9.77
C VAL A 61 10.26 -1.88 11.17
N GLY A 62 10.71 -1.14 12.19
CA GLY A 62 10.28 -1.35 13.57
C GLY A 62 8.80 -1.05 13.77
N LEU A 63 8.29 0.00 13.10
CA LEU A 63 6.86 0.30 13.12
C LEU A 63 6.04 -0.62 12.23
N MET A 64 6.60 -1.08 11.11
CA MET A 64 5.94 -2.10 10.30
C MET A 64 5.63 -3.36 11.10
N GLN A 65 6.55 -3.82 11.95
CA GLN A 65 6.30 -4.96 12.84
C GLN A 65 5.19 -4.66 13.85
N TYR A 66 5.20 -3.45 14.42
CA TYR A 66 4.16 -3.02 15.37
C TYR A 66 2.77 -2.88 14.71
N GLN A 67 2.72 -2.32 13.51
CA GLN A 67 1.51 -2.19 12.71
C GLN A 67 1.01 -3.55 12.23
N ALA A 68 1.88 -4.46 11.79
CA ALA A 68 1.49 -5.77 11.32
C ALA A 68 0.65 -6.53 12.38
N GLN A 69 1.02 -6.41 13.65
CA GLN A 69 0.27 -6.98 14.77
C GLN A 69 -1.06 -6.23 15.03
N ALA A 70 -1.05 -4.90 15.06
CA ALA A 70 -2.25 -4.09 15.35
C ALA A 70 -3.26 -4.09 14.17
N VAL A 71 -2.77 -4.23 12.95
CA VAL A 71 -3.52 -4.25 11.71
C VAL A 71 -4.09 -5.64 11.45
N ALA A 72 -3.43 -6.71 11.89
CA ALA A 72 -4.03 -8.05 11.94
C ALA A 72 -5.37 -8.00 12.69
N ASP A 73 -5.45 -7.34 13.85
CA ASP A 73 -6.70 -7.22 14.62
C ASP A 73 -7.78 -6.37 13.92
N VAL A 74 -7.38 -5.36 13.13
CA VAL A 74 -8.29 -4.48 12.37
C VAL A 74 -8.79 -5.13 11.07
N PHE A 75 -8.02 -6.08 10.52
CA PHE A 75 -8.33 -6.81 9.29
C PHE A 75 -8.83 -8.26 9.54
N ALA A 76 -8.77 -8.78 10.77
CA ALA A 76 -9.16 -10.15 11.15
C ALA A 76 -10.69 -10.41 11.15
N PRO A 77 -11.19 -11.67 11.12
CA PRO A 77 -10.50 -12.97 11.15
C PRO A 77 -10.88 -13.98 10.03
N HIS A 78 -11.65 -13.61 8.98
CA HIS A 78 -12.21 -14.61 8.05
C HIS A 78 -11.68 -14.58 6.60
N ASP A 79 -11.23 -13.44 6.09
CA ASP A 79 -10.93 -13.30 4.65
C ASP A 79 -9.44 -13.11 4.32
N GLY A 80 -8.60 -12.98 5.34
CA GLY A 80 -7.18 -12.68 5.18
C GLY A 80 -6.90 -11.30 4.58
N MET A 81 -5.63 -10.94 4.48
CA MET A 81 -5.17 -9.70 3.86
C MET A 81 -4.30 -10.05 2.65
N MET A 82 -4.62 -9.52 1.47
CA MET A 82 -3.75 -9.64 0.30
C MET A 82 -3.06 -8.31 0.02
N MET A 83 -1.74 -8.33 0.00
CA MET A 83 -0.88 -7.18 -0.29
C MET A 83 0.10 -7.53 -1.40
N VAL A 84 0.11 -6.72 -2.44
CA VAL A 84 1.07 -6.83 -3.54
C VAL A 84 1.90 -5.57 -3.55
N ILE A 85 3.21 -5.74 -3.54
CA ILE A 85 4.19 -4.66 -3.54
C ILE A 85 4.82 -4.64 -4.92
N PHE A 86 4.81 -3.49 -5.57
CA PHE A 86 5.53 -3.25 -6.81
C PHE A 86 6.76 -2.40 -6.50
N ALA A 87 7.94 -2.88 -6.90
CA ALA A 87 9.17 -2.10 -6.84
C ALA A 87 10.15 -2.51 -7.94
N ASN A 88 10.71 -1.56 -8.65
CA ASN A 88 11.67 -1.80 -9.73
C ASN A 88 13.02 -1.08 -9.53
N THR A 89 13.22 -0.43 -8.37
CA THR A 89 14.48 0.22 -7.99
C THR A 89 15.16 -0.55 -6.85
N PRO A 90 16.50 -0.50 -6.72
CA PRO A 90 17.18 -1.19 -5.62
C PRO A 90 16.70 -0.79 -4.21
N PRO A 91 16.48 0.51 -3.89
CA PRO A 91 15.91 0.90 -2.59
C PRO A 91 14.49 0.35 -2.38
N GLY A 92 13.62 0.44 -3.38
CA GLY A 92 12.25 -0.05 -3.31
C GLY A 92 12.16 -1.57 -3.17
N VAL A 93 13.00 -2.32 -3.89
CA VAL A 93 13.07 -3.79 -3.78
C VAL A 93 13.55 -4.20 -2.39
N SER A 94 14.58 -3.54 -1.84
CA SER A 94 15.08 -3.79 -0.49
C SER A 94 14.00 -3.56 0.57
N LEU A 95 13.27 -2.45 0.45
CA LEU A 95 12.13 -2.16 1.32
C LEU A 95 11.02 -3.20 1.14
N GLY A 96 10.63 -3.52 -0.09
CA GLY A 96 9.60 -4.51 -0.39
C GLY A 96 9.92 -5.91 0.12
N GLN A 97 11.18 -6.35 0.06
CA GLN A 97 11.62 -7.62 0.67
C GLN A 97 11.44 -7.59 2.18
N THR A 98 11.76 -6.46 2.82
CA THR A 98 11.58 -6.27 4.25
C THR A 98 10.10 -6.31 4.66
N PHE A 99 9.22 -5.74 3.83
CA PHE A 99 7.77 -5.88 3.99
C PHE A 99 7.34 -7.35 3.94
N VAL A 100 7.74 -8.09 2.89
CA VAL A 100 7.39 -9.51 2.73
C VAL A 100 7.87 -10.32 3.95
N GLN A 101 9.10 -10.10 4.41
CA GLN A 101 9.64 -10.79 5.57
C GLN A 101 8.87 -10.47 6.85
N THR A 102 8.46 -9.20 7.03
CA THR A 102 7.74 -8.76 8.24
C THR A 102 6.31 -9.29 8.27
N TRP A 103 5.60 -9.21 7.15
CA TRP A 103 4.18 -9.57 7.08
C TRP A 103 3.92 -11.05 6.86
N SER A 104 4.87 -11.81 6.30
CA SER A 104 4.74 -13.28 6.17
C SER A 104 4.65 -14.01 7.52
N ALA A 105 5.03 -13.35 8.61
CA ALA A 105 4.86 -13.86 9.97
C ALA A 105 3.45 -13.62 10.56
N VAL A 106 2.58 -12.86 9.87
CA VAL A 106 1.21 -12.57 10.32
C VAL A 106 0.23 -13.59 9.74
N ASP A 107 -0.48 -14.29 10.60
CA ASP A 107 -1.50 -15.25 10.20
C ASP A 107 -2.60 -14.58 9.36
N GLY A 108 -2.89 -15.16 8.20
CA GLY A 108 -3.89 -14.65 7.26
C GLY A 108 -3.39 -13.54 6.32
N ALA A 109 -2.13 -13.10 6.41
CA ALA A 109 -1.55 -12.17 5.45
C ALA A 109 -0.88 -12.91 4.27
N LEU A 110 -1.33 -12.63 3.05
CA LEU A 110 -0.68 -12.98 1.80
C LEU A 110 0.03 -11.76 1.25
N VAL A 111 1.36 -11.73 1.33
CA VAL A 111 2.18 -10.61 0.83
C VAL A 111 3.13 -11.09 -0.25
N SER A 112 3.19 -10.38 -1.37
CA SER A 112 4.14 -10.66 -2.45
C SER A 112 4.81 -9.39 -2.96
N LEU A 113 6.05 -9.53 -3.42
CA LEU A 113 6.80 -8.49 -4.12
C LEU A 113 6.92 -8.86 -5.60
N GLN A 114 6.59 -7.92 -6.47
CA GLN A 114 6.77 -8.02 -7.92
C GLN A 114 7.66 -6.88 -8.41
N THR A 115 8.43 -7.13 -9.46
CA THR A 115 9.34 -6.14 -10.04
C THR A 115 8.84 -5.53 -11.34
N THR A 116 7.67 -5.97 -11.80
CA THR A 116 6.95 -5.40 -12.94
C THR A 116 5.50 -5.08 -12.56
N GLU A 117 4.93 -4.05 -13.18
CA GLU A 117 3.54 -3.65 -12.98
C GLU A 117 2.58 -4.77 -13.40
N ALA A 118 2.83 -5.38 -14.57
CA ALA A 118 2.01 -6.46 -15.09
C ALA A 118 1.95 -7.68 -14.16
N GLU A 119 3.06 -8.09 -13.55
CA GLU A 119 3.05 -9.18 -12.56
C GLU A 119 2.29 -8.77 -11.29
N ALA A 120 2.46 -7.54 -10.81
CA ALA A 120 1.74 -7.03 -9.64
C ALA A 120 0.22 -7.07 -9.87
N LEU A 121 -0.22 -6.59 -11.04
CA LEU A 121 -1.62 -6.55 -11.43
C LEU A 121 -2.20 -7.96 -11.66
N SER A 122 -1.42 -8.85 -12.28
CA SER A 122 -1.79 -10.25 -12.48
C SER A 122 -2.04 -10.99 -11.14
N VAL A 123 -1.19 -10.78 -10.14
CA VAL A 123 -1.39 -11.35 -8.79
C VAL A 123 -2.67 -10.81 -8.14
N LEU A 124 -3.05 -9.56 -8.41
CA LEU A 124 -4.30 -8.96 -7.96
C LEU A 124 -5.53 -9.34 -8.80
N GLY A 125 -5.36 -10.21 -9.80
CA GLY A 125 -6.42 -10.63 -10.72
C GLY A 125 -6.91 -9.53 -11.66
N GLN A 126 -6.09 -8.50 -11.87
CA GLN A 126 -6.40 -7.40 -12.80
C GLN A 126 -6.02 -7.81 -14.23
N THR A 127 -6.76 -7.28 -15.20
CA THR A 127 -6.53 -7.55 -16.64
C THR A 127 -5.56 -6.56 -17.27
N GLU A 128 -5.37 -5.43 -16.60
CA GLU A 128 -4.51 -4.32 -16.93
C GLU A 128 -3.04 -4.73 -16.84
N SER A 129 -2.20 -4.08 -17.64
CA SER A 129 -0.76 -4.33 -17.67
C SER A 129 0.06 -3.19 -17.07
N GLN A 130 -0.56 -2.03 -16.88
CA GLN A 130 0.03 -0.84 -16.29
C GLN A 130 -0.85 -0.31 -15.15
N ILE A 131 -0.21 0.18 -14.09
CA ILE A 131 -0.89 0.78 -12.94
C ILE A 131 -1.66 2.04 -13.38
N SER A 132 -1.16 2.78 -14.36
CA SER A 132 -1.87 3.92 -14.95
C SER A 132 -3.23 3.52 -15.53
N GLU A 133 -3.32 2.39 -16.24
CA GLU A 133 -4.57 1.86 -16.79
C GLU A 133 -5.57 1.53 -15.67
N LEU A 134 -5.08 0.95 -14.56
CA LEU A 134 -5.89 0.67 -13.37
C LEU A 134 -6.43 1.96 -12.73
N LEU A 135 -5.63 3.03 -12.71
CA LEU A 135 -6.02 4.32 -12.14
C LEU A 135 -6.99 5.11 -13.04
N ASP A 136 -6.88 4.94 -14.36
CA ASP A 136 -7.72 5.62 -15.36
C ASP A 136 -9.10 4.98 -15.53
N THR A 137 -9.29 3.72 -15.11
CA THR A 137 -10.54 2.95 -15.31
C THR A 137 -11.65 3.22 -14.28
N GLY A 138 -11.52 4.24 -13.43
CA GLY A 138 -12.60 4.67 -12.54
C GLY A 138 -13.75 5.34 -13.32
N PRO A 139 -15.03 5.01 -13.07
CA PRO A 139 -16.14 5.84 -13.54
C PRO A 139 -15.91 7.29 -13.17
N ALA A 140 -16.26 8.24 -14.05
CA ALA A 140 -16.20 9.68 -13.76
C ALA A 140 -16.96 10.11 -12.48
N ASP A 141 -17.84 9.24 -11.96
CA ASP A 141 -18.59 9.38 -10.70
C ASP A 141 -18.02 8.57 -9.50
N ALA A 142 -17.12 7.61 -9.74
CA ALA A 142 -16.45 6.88 -8.68
C ALA A 142 -15.30 7.74 -8.19
N ARG A 143 -15.55 8.51 -7.14
CA ARG A 143 -14.60 9.44 -6.52
C ARG A 143 -13.27 8.72 -6.25
N VAL A 144 -12.31 8.87 -7.17
CA VAL A 144 -10.90 8.58 -6.97
C VAL A 144 -10.45 9.52 -5.87
N ARG A 145 -10.59 9.07 -4.61
CA ARG A 145 -10.25 9.89 -3.46
C ARG A 145 -8.76 9.71 -3.22
N ARG A 146 -7.98 10.57 -3.88
CA ARG A 146 -6.55 10.67 -3.59
C ARG A 146 -6.39 11.41 -2.27
N VAL A 147 -5.76 10.74 -1.31
CA VAL A 147 -5.46 11.29 0.00
C VAL A 147 -3.95 11.33 0.15
N THR A 148 -3.41 12.52 0.40
CA THR A 148 -1.97 12.78 0.56
C THR A 148 -1.62 12.89 2.04
N SER A 149 -0.45 12.40 2.46
CA SER A 149 0.03 12.66 3.82
C SER A 149 0.23 14.17 4.02
N SER A 150 -0.69 14.83 4.74
CA SER A 150 -0.51 16.22 5.13
C SER A 150 0.57 16.27 6.21
N GLY A 151 1.75 16.77 5.85
CA GLY A 151 2.72 17.25 6.83
C GLY A 151 2.16 18.51 7.47
N ASP A 152 1.50 18.37 8.61
CA ASP A 152 1.17 19.51 9.45
C ASP A 152 2.48 20.03 10.06
N VAL A 153 3.12 20.97 9.37
CA VAL A 153 4.12 21.85 9.96
C VAL A 153 3.34 22.93 10.71
N GLY A 154 2.80 22.54 11.86
CA GLY A 154 2.14 23.44 12.80
C GLY A 154 3.17 24.05 13.75
N ALA A 155 3.31 25.36 13.65
CA ALA A 155 4.25 26.26 14.35
C ALA A 155 4.24 26.18 15.89
#